data_AF-A0A9E2PHD5-F1
#
_entry.id   AF-A0A9E2PHD5-F1
#
_cell.length_a   1.000
_cell.length_b   1.000
_cell.length_c   1.000
_cell.angle_alpha   90.00
_cell.angle_beta   90.00
_cell.angle_gamma   90.00
#
_symmetry.space_group_name_H-M   'P 1'
#
loop_
_entity.id
_entity.type
_entity.pdbx_description
1 polymer ?
#
loop_
_entity_poly.entity_id
_entity_poly.type
_entity_poly.pdbx_seq_one_letter_code
_entity_poly.pdbx_strand_id
1 'polypeptide(L)'
;MKLDANKFIVFLGLCFVLFFLGCAEITPPSPEEIMRQPLGESPLRIGMTKEKIKSLWGQPDVIKVLGTDAQGMVREEWIYRGCYPNLPINVDYLSETQHLFFDGSHLVKFYHRK
;
A
#
# COMPACT_ATOMS: atom_id res chain seq x y z
N MET A 1 14.56 -2.61 -48.20
CA MET A 1 15.30 -3.16 -47.05
C MET A 1 14.87 -4.62 -46.90
N LYS A 2 15.66 -5.59 -47.40
CA LYS A 2 15.31 -7.02 -47.34
C LYS A 2 15.58 -7.50 -45.91
N LEU A 3 14.56 -8.02 -45.24
CA LEU A 3 14.74 -8.68 -43.94
C LEU A 3 15.13 -10.13 -44.23
N ASP A 4 16.39 -10.47 -43.95
CA ASP A 4 16.92 -11.81 -44.16
C ASP A 4 16.25 -12.77 -43.16
N ALA A 5 15.88 -13.99 -43.58
CA ALA A 5 15.12 -14.94 -42.77
C ALA A 5 15.73 -15.18 -41.37
N ASN A 6 17.06 -15.10 -41.26
CA ASN A 6 17.78 -15.23 -39.99
C ASN A 6 17.47 -14.08 -39.00
N LYS A 7 17.28 -12.86 -39.51
CA LYS A 7 16.90 -11.69 -38.69
C LYS A 7 15.46 -11.80 -38.20
N PHE A 8 14.58 -12.39 -39.01
CA PHE A 8 13.19 -12.64 -38.62
C PHE A 8 13.08 -13.71 -37.53
N ILE A 9 13.89 -14.78 -37.61
CA ILE A 9 13.95 -15.84 -36.59
C ILE A 9 14.50 -15.29 -35.26
N VAL A 10 15.56 -14.48 -35.29
CA VAL A 10 16.11 -13.86 -34.07
C VAL A 10 15.11 -12.89 -33.45
N PHE A 11 14.40 -12.10 -34.26
CA PHE A 11 13.37 -11.18 -33.77
C PHE A 11 12.18 -11.94 -33.14
N LEU A 12 11.74 -13.04 -33.77
CA LEU A 12 10.66 -13.88 -33.23
C LEU A 12 11.07 -14.57 -31.93
N GLY A 13 12.32 -15.05 -31.84
CA GLY A 13 12.88 -15.62 -30.62
C GLY A 13 12.97 -14.60 -29.48
N LEU A 14 13.36 -13.35 -29.78
CA LEU A 14 13.42 -12.27 -28.81
C LEU A 14 12.03 -11.90 -28.26
N CYS A 15 11.01 -11.82 -29.13
CA CYS A 15 9.62 -11.58 -28.71
C CYS A 15 9.08 -12.73 -27.83
N PHE A 16 9.47 -13.98 -28.12
CA PHE A 16 9.06 -15.13 -27.32
C PHE A 16 9.65 -15.04 -25.90
N VAL A 17 10.94 -14.72 -25.77
CA VAL A 17 11.59 -14.56 -24.45
C VAL A 17 10.96 -13.44 -23.62
N LEU A 18 10.54 -12.34 -24.26
CA LEU A 18 9.86 -11.23 -23.57
C LEU A 18 8.44 -11.59 -23.08
N PHE A 19 7.77 -12.56 -23.72
CA PHE A 19 6.43 -13.02 -23.31
C PHE A 19 6.46 -13.95 -22.08
N PHE A 20 7.57 -14.67 -21.83
CA PHE A 20 7.71 -15.57 -20.67
C PHE A 20 8.29 -14.89 -19.43
N LEU A 21 8.70 -13.62 -19.52
CA LEU A 21 9.06 -12.81 -18.35
C LEU A 21 7.75 -12.31 -17.72
N GLY A 22 7.17 -13.19 -16.93
CA GLY A 22 5.77 -13.23 -16.53
C GLY A 22 5.23 -12.04 -15.75
N CYS A 23 3.90 -11.98 -15.75
CA CYS A 23 3.14 -11.37 -14.67
C CYS A 23 3.47 -12.13 -13.38
N ALA A 24 3.98 -11.43 -12.36
CA ALA A 24 4.11 -12.02 -11.03
C ALA A 24 2.72 -12.48 -10.55
N GLU A 25 2.58 -13.75 -10.20
CA GLU A 25 1.36 -14.28 -9.59
C GLU A 25 1.24 -13.69 -8.18
N ILE A 26 0.40 -12.67 -8.05
CA ILE A 26 0.09 -12.05 -6.75
C ILE A 26 -0.93 -12.97 -6.08
N THR A 27 -0.46 -13.86 -5.22
CA THR A 27 -1.36 -14.65 -4.37
C THR A 27 -1.96 -13.72 -3.30
N PRO A 28 -3.29 -13.57 -3.23
CA PRO A 28 -3.91 -12.79 -2.17
C PRO A 28 -3.70 -13.46 -0.81
N PRO A 29 -3.55 -12.67 0.28
CA PRO A 29 -3.36 -13.22 1.62
C PRO A 29 -4.58 -14.04 2.05
N SER A 30 -4.35 -15.06 2.89
CA SER A 30 -5.43 -15.89 3.40
C SER A 30 -6.31 -15.11 4.39
N PRO A 31 -7.60 -15.49 4.56
CA PRO A 31 -8.47 -14.84 5.55
C PRO A 31 -7.87 -14.85 6.97
N GLU A 32 -7.18 -15.92 7.36
CA GLU A 32 -6.53 -16.03 8.69
C GLU A 32 -5.38 -15.04 8.86
N GLU A 33 -4.60 -14.81 7.80
CA GLU A 33 -3.48 -13.87 7.79
C GLU A 33 -3.97 -12.43 7.85
N ILE A 34 -5.03 -12.12 7.10
CA ILE A 34 -5.74 -10.84 7.17
C ILE A 34 -6.27 -10.57 8.58
N MET A 35 -6.83 -11.58 9.25
CA MET A 35 -7.33 -11.42 10.61
C MET A 35 -6.23 -11.19 11.65
N ARG A 36 -5.01 -11.71 11.41
CA ARG A 36 -3.86 -11.47 12.29
C ARG A 36 -3.24 -10.09 12.09
N GLN A 37 -3.29 -9.56 10.87
CA GLN A 37 -2.63 -8.32 10.48
C GLN A 37 -3.50 -7.54 9.49
N PRO A 38 -4.58 -6.92 9.97
CA PRO A 38 -5.59 -6.31 9.09
C PRO A 38 -5.11 -5.09 8.30
N LEU A 39 -3.98 -4.50 8.70
CA LEU A 39 -3.32 -3.37 8.02
C LEU A 39 -2.05 -3.80 7.26
N GLY A 40 -1.72 -5.09 7.23
CA GLY A 40 -0.55 -5.67 6.57
C GLY A 40 0.74 -5.65 7.41
N GLU A 41 1.81 -6.21 6.85
CA GLU A 41 3.11 -6.41 7.53
C GLU A 41 4.08 -5.23 7.43
N SER A 42 3.75 -4.22 6.62
CA SER A 42 4.69 -3.15 6.29
C SER A 42 4.94 -2.25 7.51
N PRO A 43 6.17 -2.20 8.06
CA PRO A 43 6.42 -1.50 9.31
C PRO A 43 6.38 0.02 9.14
N LEU A 44 5.58 0.70 9.96
CA LEU A 44 5.60 2.17 10.05
C LEU A 44 6.86 2.66 10.75
N ARG A 45 7.45 3.73 10.22
CA ARG A 45 8.60 4.41 10.83
C ARG A 45 8.39 5.92 10.80
N ILE A 46 8.79 6.59 11.87
CA ILE A 46 8.84 8.06 11.92
C ILE A 46 9.73 8.58 10.78
N GLY A 47 9.31 9.67 10.16
CA GLY A 47 9.95 10.26 8.99
C GLY A 47 9.51 9.65 7.65
N MET A 48 8.65 8.63 7.63
CA MET A 48 8.07 8.16 6.36
C MET A 48 7.20 9.23 5.70
N THR A 49 7.25 9.32 4.37
CA THR A 49 6.41 10.25 3.61
C THR A 49 4.98 9.72 3.47
N LYS A 50 4.04 10.66 3.29
CA LYS A 50 2.64 10.38 2.94
C LYS A 50 2.52 9.46 1.72
N GLU A 51 3.33 9.69 0.69
CA GLU A 51 3.34 8.90 -0.55
C GLU A 51 3.84 7.48 -0.30
N LYS A 52 4.89 7.31 0.53
CA LYS A 52 5.40 5.98 0.88
C LYS A 52 4.36 5.18 1.65
N ILE A 53 3.66 5.81 2.60
CA ILE A 53 2.62 5.14 3.37
C ILE A 53 1.44 4.75 2.47
N LYS A 54 1.00 5.66 1.58
CA LYS A 54 -0.02 5.34 0.56
C LYS A 54 0.38 4.18 -0.35
N SER A 55 1.66 4.09 -0.71
CA SER A 55 2.15 2.99 -1.56
C SER A 55 2.09 1.62 -0.86
N LEU A 56 2.18 1.59 0.47
CA LEU A 56 2.19 0.36 1.26
C LEU A 56 0.79 -0.02 1.73
N TRP A 57 0.01 0.95 2.19
CA TRP A 57 -1.23 0.75 2.93
C TRP A 57 -2.48 1.27 2.19
N GLY A 58 -2.29 1.94 1.04
CA GLY A 58 -3.38 2.58 0.32
C GLY A 58 -3.83 3.91 0.94
N GLN A 59 -5.00 4.37 0.53
CA GLN A 59 -5.57 5.64 1.02
C GLN A 59 -6.08 5.46 2.45
N PRO A 60 -5.92 6.48 3.32
CA PRO A 60 -6.55 6.46 4.63
C PRO A 60 -8.07 6.55 4.51
N ASP A 61 -8.80 5.98 5.47
CA ASP A 61 -10.25 6.09 5.55
C ASP A 61 -10.71 7.50 5.92
N VAL A 62 -9.93 8.17 6.78
CA VAL A 62 -10.22 9.55 7.22
C VAL A 62 -8.93 10.36 7.26
N ILE A 63 -9.02 11.60 6.78
CA ILE A 63 -7.99 12.62 6.94
C ILE A 63 -8.60 13.79 7.72
N LYS A 64 -7.99 14.16 8.83
CA LYS A 64 -8.34 15.36 9.60
C LYS A 64 -7.21 16.36 9.53
N VAL A 65 -7.51 17.60 9.22
CA VAL A 65 -6.55 18.72 9.32
C VAL A 65 -6.60 19.26 10.74
N LEU A 66 -5.46 19.20 11.44
CA LEU A 66 -5.32 19.63 12.84
C LEU A 66 -4.87 21.10 12.98
N GLY A 67 -4.63 21.76 11.85
CA GLY A 67 -4.13 23.13 11.78
C GLY A 67 -2.70 23.19 11.23
N THR A 68 -1.93 24.16 11.71
CA THR A 68 -0.58 24.45 11.23
C THR A 68 0.39 24.49 12.41
N ASP A 69 1.63 24.05 12.22
CA ASP A 69 2.70 24.17 13.21
C ASP A 69 3.27 25.60 13.31
N ALA A 70 4.27 25.78 14.16
CA ALA A 70 4.92 27.09 14.35
C ALA A 70 5.75 27.54 13.13
N GLN A 71 6.03 26.62 12.20
CA GLN A 71 6.82 26.81 10.99
C GLN A 71 5.94 27.01 9.75
N GLY A 72 4.61 26.95 9.88
CA GLY A 72 3.69 27.10 8.76
C GLY A 72 3.31 25.79 8.05
N MET A 73 3.72 24.64 8.58
CA MET A 73 3.45 23.32 8.00
C MET A 73 2.09 22.78 8.45
N VAL A 74 1.32 22.23 7.52
CA VAL A 74 0.01 21.65 7.80
C VAL A 74 0.17 20.36 8.60
N ARG A 75 -0.58 20.27 9.70
CA ARG A 75 -0.68 19.07 10.54
C ARG A 75 -1.92 18.28 10.20
N GLU A 76 -1.73 16.98 9.99
CA GLU A 76 -2.83 16.07 9.63
C GLU A 76 -2.84 14.84 10.54
N GLU A 77 -4.03 14.34 10.85
CA GLU A 77 -4.26 13.00 11.38
C GLU A 77 -4.88 12.15 10.28
N TRP A 78 -4.23 11.04 9.93
CA TRP A 78 -4.78 10.02 9.06
C TRP A 78 -5.20 8.82 9.88
N ILE A 79 -6.37 8.27 9.55
CA ILE A 79 -6.96 7.13 10.26
C ILE A 79 -7.15 5.99 9.26
N TYR A 80 -6.55 4.84 9.58
CA TYR A 80 -6.74 3.59 8.87
C TYR A 80 -7.51 2.61 9.75
N ARG A 81 -8.55 2.00 9.22
CA ARG A 81 -9.37 0.99 9.89
C ARG A 81 -9.10 -0.35 9.23
N GLY A 82 -8.72 -1.34 10.02
CA GLY A 82 -8.73 -2.72 9.57
C GLY A 82 -10.17 -3.16 9.32
N CYS A 83 -10.69 -3.02 8.11
CA CYS A 83 -12.05 -3.44 7.77
C CYS A 83 -12.01 -4.30 6.52
N TYR A 84 -12.44 -5.57 6.64
CA TYR A 84 -12.61 -6.45 5.50
C TYR A 84 -14.10 -6.64 5.20
N PRO A 85 -14.60 -6.11 4.07
CA PRO A 85 -16.04 -6.07 3.77
C PRO A 85 -16.66 -7.44 3.46
N ASN A 86 -15.85 -8.47 3.19
CA ASN A 86 -16.33 -9.78 2.73
C ASN A 86 -16.16 -10.90 3.79
N LEU A 87 -16.02 -10.57 5.08
CA LEU A 87 -15.97 -11.58 6.12
C LEU A 87 -17.38 -12.14 6.38
N PRO A 88 -17.60 -13.48 6.31
CA PRO A 88 -18.92 -14.10 6.36
C PRO A 88 -19.59 -14.10 7.75
N ILE A 89 -19.08 -13.35 8.73
CA ILE A 89 -19.57 -13.39 10.12
C ILE A 89 -19.74 -11.96 10.61
N ASN A 90 -20.76 -11.77 11.47
CA ASN A 90 -20.97 -10.63 12.37
C ASN A 90 -19.85 -10.52 13.42
N VAL A 91 -18.59 -10.59 12.96
CA VAL A 91 -17.44 -10.18 13.75
C VAL A 91 -17.50 -8.67 13.72
N ASP A 92 -18.00 -8.08 14.81
CA ASP A 92 -17.78 -6.67 15.10
C ASP A 92 -16.34 -6.36 14.70
N TYR A 93 -16.20 -5.45 13.73
CA TYR A 93 -15.00 -4.73 13.33
C TYR A 93 -13.69 -5.37 13.83
N LEU A 94 -12.81 -5.82 12.92
CA LEU A 94 -11.39 -5.98 13.28
C LEU A 94 -10.97 -4.64 13.90
N SER A 95 -10.90 -4.56 15.24
CA SER A 95 -11.07 -3.30 15.99
C SER A 95 -9.84 -2.41 15.93
N GLU A 96 -8.93 -2.74 15.02
CA GLU A 96 -7.64 -2.14 14.83
C GLU A 96 -7.81 -0.85 14.03
N THR A 97 -7.72 0.26 14.76
CA THR A 97 -7.64 1.59 14.17
C THR A 97 -6.23 2.13 14.36
N GLN A 98 -5.55 2.44 13.25
CA GLN A 98 -4.25 3.09 13.28
C GLN A 98 -4.40 4.58 13.06
N HIS A 99 -3.83 5.36 13.98
CA HIS A 99 -3.76 6.81 13.87
C HIS A 99 -2.34 7.22 13.50
N LEU A 100 -2.20 8.01 12.44
CA LEU A 100 -0.93 8.54 11.95
C LEU A 100 -0.99 10.06 11.94
N PHE A 101 0.02 10.71 12.51
CA PHE A 101 0.10 12.16 12.61
C PHE A 101 1.25 12.66 11.74
N PHE A 102 0.95 13.60 10.87
CA PHE A 102 1.88 14.20 9.95
C PHE A 102 2.14 15.64 10.31
N ASP A 103 3.40 16.05 10.16
CA ASP A 103 3.78 17.46 10.10
C ASP A 103 4.36 17.71 8.69
N GLY A 104 3.65 18.50 7.88
CA GLY A 104 3.91 18.58 6.45
C GLY A 104 3.71 17.25 5.73
N SER A 105 4.76 16.75 5.07
CA SER A 105 4.74 15.51 4.29
C SER A 105 5.22 14.27 5.07
N HIS A 106 5.70 14.42 6.31
CA HIS A 106 6.38 13.35 7.05
C HIS A 106 5.60 12.90 8.29
N LEU A 107 5.62 11.59 8.54
CA LEU A 107 5.03 10.97 9.72
C LEU A 107 5.85 11.35 10.97
N VAL A 108 5.21 11.97 11.96
CA VAL A 108 5.87 12.39 13.20
C VAL A 108 5.45 11.57 14.41
N LYS A 109 4.26 10.95 14.36
CA LYS A 109 3.75 10.08 15.43
C LYS A 109 2.75 9.10 14.87
N PHE A 110 2.67 7.91 15.43
CA PHE A 110 1.58 6.98 15.18
C PHE A 110 1.27 6.19 16.45
N TYR A 111 0.03 5.75 16.58
CA TYR A 111 -0.35 4.79 17.61
C TYR A 111 -1.50 3.92 17.14
N HIS A 112 -1.57 2.76 17.76
CA HIS A 112 -2.56 1.74 17.49
C HIS A 112 -3.64 1.79 18.58
N ARG A 113 -4.92 1.76 18.18
CA ARG A 113 -6.07 1.68 19.08
C ARG A 113 -6.79 0.35 18.82
N LYS A 114 -6.92 -0.46 19.87
CA LYS A 114 -7.71 -1.70 19.90
C LYS A 114 -9.11 -1.45 20.43
#